data_AF-A0A7S3BXM7-F1
#
_entry.id   AF-A0A7S3BXM7-F1
#
_cell.length_a   1.000
_cell.length_b   1.000
_cell.length_c   1.000
_cell.angle_alpha   90.00
_cell.angle_beta   90.00
_cell.angle_gamma   90.00
#
_symmetry.space_group_name_H-M   'P 1'
#
loop_
_entity.id
_entity.type
_entity.pdbx_description
1 polymer ?
#
loop_
_entity_poly.entity_id
_entity_poly.type
_entity_poly.pdbx_seq_one_letter_code
_entity_poly.pdbx_strand_id
1 'polypeptide(L)'
;GGIIRINTDGTGREVFTRGVRNSVGHDFNPANGDLWWTDNQVDGMGDDIPPGELNRQTAAGQHFGFPWTNARVEIPAYKDVARPEGVEFIEPQVEMQAHAADLGMSFYSGDSYPAK
;
A
#
# COMPACT_ATOMS: atom_id res chain seq x y z
N GLY A 1 1.14 7.69 -6.87
CA GLY A 1 0.74 6.56 -7.73
C GLY A 1 -0.63 6.04 -7.32
N GLY A 2 -1.05 4.92 -7.90
CA GLY A 2 -2.30 4.24 -7.56
C GLY A 2 -2.39 2.87 -8.22
N ILE A 3 -3.25 2.01 -7.68
CA ILE A 3 -3.52 0.67 -8.24
C ILE A 3 -4.80 0.75 -9.06
N ILE A 4 -4.75 0.23 -10.29
CA ILE A 4 -5.91 0.17 -11.17
C ILE A 4 -6.56 -1.21 -11.12
N ARG A 5 -7.89 -1.23 -11.20
CA ARG A 5 -8.68 -2.46 -11.44
C ARG A 5 -9.24 -2.41 -12.85
N ILE A 6 -9.21 -3.54 -13.55
CA ILE A 6 -9.70 -3.69 -14.92
C ILE A 6 -10.29 -5.09 -15.08
N ASN A 7 -11.34 -5.22 -15.89
CA ASN A 7 -11.88 -6.52 -16.27
C ASN A 7 -10.88 -7.26 -17.15
N THR A 8 -10.96 -8.59 -17.17
CA THR A 8 -10.06 -9.43 -17.99
C THR A 8 -10.23 -9.24 -19.49
N ASP A 9 -11.35 -8.66 -19.93
CA ASP A 9 -11.61 -8.27 -21.32
C ASP A 9 -11.09 -6.85 -21.65
N GLY A 10 -10.44 -6.17 -20.69
CA GLY A 10 -9.90 -4.82 -20.84
C GLY A 10 -10.92 -3.70 -20.60
N THR A 11 -12.17 -4.00 -20.28
CA THR A 11 -13.19 -2.98 -19.94
C THR A 11 -13.15 -2.61 -18.46
N GLY A 12 -13.94 -1.61 -18.06
CA GLY A 12 -14.16 -1.31 -16.64
C GLY A 12 -12.93 -0.78 -15.89
N ARG A 13 -11.97 -0.16 -16.59
CA ARG A 13 -10.78 0.44 -15.95
C ARG A 13 -11.18 1.50 -14.93
N GLU A 14 -10.70 1.35 -13.70
CA GLU A 14 -10.83 2.35 -12.66
C GLU A 14 -9.56 2.50 -11.82
N VAL A 15 -9.41 3.66 -11.17
CA VAL A 15 -8.40 3.86 -10.13
C VAL A 15 -8.99 3.36 -8.82
N PHE A 16 -8.59 2.16 -8.43
CA PHE A 16 -9.16 1.47 -7.27
C PHE A 16 -8.54 1.96 -5.96
N THR A 17 -7.22 2.17 -5.95
CA THR A 17 -6.45 2.64 -4.80
C THR A 17 -5.70 3.92 -5.15
N ARG A 18 -5.67 4.88 -4.22
CA ARG A 18 -4.95 6.15 -4.36
C ARG A 18 -3.90 6.28 -3.26
N GLY A 19 -2.96 7.21 -3.43
CA GLY A 19 -1.96 7.49 -2.41
C GLY A 19 -0.91 6.39 -2.25
N VAL A 20 -0.52 5.75 -3.35
CA VAL A 20 0.51 4.70 -3.39
C VAL A 20 1.82 5.28 -3.90
N ARG A 21 2.96 4.96 -3.29
CA ARG A 21 4.28 5.36 -3.82
C ARG A 21 4.73 4.43 -4.95
N ASN A 22 5.05 3.20 -4.62
CA ASN A 22 5.65 2.17 -5.46
C ASN A 22 5.32 0.75 -4.96
N SER A 23 4.07 0.33 -5.16
CA SER A 23 3.57 -0.98 -4.78
C SER A 23 4.09 -2.10 -5.69
N VAL A 24 4.54 -3.22 -5.13
CA VAL A 24 5.08 -4.35 -5.91
C VAL A 24 4.45 -5.70 -5.53
N GLY A 25 4.57 -6.12 -4.28
CA GLY A 25 3.95 -7.36 -3.80
C GLY A 25 2.45 -7.17 -3.59
N HIS A 26 1.64 -8.09 -4.12
CA HIS A 26 0.18 -8.09 -3.99
C HIS A 26 -0.32 -9.53 -3.79
N ASP A 27 -1.31 -9.71 -2.94
CA ASP A 27 -2.09 -10.94 -2.90
C ASP A 27 -3.51 -10.68 -2.38
N PHE A 28 -4.43 -11.59 -2.66
CA PHE A 28 -5.81 -11.52 -2.20
C PHE A 28 -6.00 -12.43 -1.00
N ASN A 29 -6.50 -11.87 0.10
CA ASN A 29 -6.78 -12.66 1.29
C ASN A 29 -7.83 -13.73 0.97
N PRO A 30 -7.54 -15.03 1.16
CA PRO A 30 -8.43 -16.11 0.75
C PRO A 30 -9.73 -16.17 1.58
N ALA A 31 -9.78 -15.55 2.76
CA ALA A 31 -10.95 -15.58 3.63
C ALA A 31 -12.03 -14.58 3.20
N ASN A 32 -11.66 -13.46 2.56
CA ASN A 32 -12.60 -12.37 2.25
C ASN A 32 -12.39 -11.68 0.89
N GLY A 33 -11.33 -12.03 0.17
CA GLY A 33 -11.02 -11.45 -1.14
C GLY A 33 -10.45 -10.03 -1.11
N ASP A 34 -10.14 -9.49 0.07
CA ASP A 34 -9.52 -8.16 0.17
C ASP A 34 -8.12 -8.18 -0.46
N LEU A 35 -7.78 -7.11 -1.18
CA LEU A 35 -6.44 -6.91 -1.71
C LEU A 35 -5.50 -6.47 -0.59
N TRP A 36 -4.39 -7.19 -0.44
CA TRP A 36 -3.26 -6.79 0.38
C TRP A 36 -2.06 -6.52 -0.50
N TRP A 37 -1.27 -5.53 -0.12
CA TRP A 37 -0.18 -5.07 -0.96
C TRP A 37 0.92 -4.40 -0.14
N THR A 38 2.14 -4.51 -0.65
CA THR A 38 3.35 -3.88 -0.10
C THR A 38 3.60 -2.55 -0.79
N ASP A 39 4.13 -1.55 -0.08
CA ASP A 39 4.60 -0.29 -0.66
C ASP A 39 6.05 0.00 -0.29
N ASN A 40 6.86 0.33 -1.29
CA ASN A 40 8.23 0.75 -1.07
C ASN A 40 8.26 2.23 -0.70
N GLN A 41 8.87 2.51 0.43
CA GLN A 41 8.89 3.79 1.11
C GLN A 41 9.77 4.86 0.43
N VAL A 42 9.58 6.13 0.81
CA VAL A 42 10.32 7.30 0.27
C VAL A 42 11.82 7.23 0.55
N ASP A 43 12.64 7.57 -0.44
CA ASP A 43 14.09 7.63 -0.29
C ASP A 43 14.57 8.98 0.26
N GLY A 44 15.77 9.01 0.84
CA GLY A 44 16.46 10.26 1.21
C GLY A 44 15.99 10.92 2.51
N MET A 45 15.27 10.18 3.37
CA MET A 45 14.82 10.65 4.69
C MET A 45 15.65 10.12 5.87
N GLY A 46 16.68 9.31 5.59
CA GLY A 46 17.56 8.69 6.59
C GLY A 46 17.47 7.16 6.53
N ASP A 47 18.24 6.47 7.37
CA ASP A 47 18.37 5.01 7.33
C ASP A 47 17.21 4.29 8.05
N ASP A 48 16.55 4.96 8.98
CA ASP A 48 15.52 4.36 9.83
C ASP A 48 14.10 4.84 9.48
N ILE A 49 13.94 5.77 8.52
CA ILE A 49 12.64 6.31 8.10
C ILE A 49 12.58 6.60 6.60
N PRO A 50 11.36 6.66 6.02
CA PRO A 50 10.11 6.15 6.61
C PRO A 50 10.06 4.61 6.62
N PRO A 51 9.07 3.98 7.28
CA PRO A 51 8.92 2.53 7.24
C PRO A 51 8.41 2.05 5.88
N GLY A 52 8.71 0.80 5.52
CA GLY A 52 7.97 0.08 4.48
C GLY A 52 6.53 -0.20 4.95
N GLU A 53 5.62 -0.53 4.03
CA GLU A 53 4.20 -0.67 4.36
C GLU A 53 3.59 -1.97 3.86
N LEU A 54 2.84 -2.67 4.72
CA LEU A 54 1.85 -3.66 4.31
C LEU A 54 0.45 -3.06 4.48
N ASN A 55 -0.20 -2.81 3.35
CA ASN A 55 -1.48 -2.16 3.25
C ASN A 55 -2.61 -3.17 2.95
N ARG A 56 -3.82 -2.85 3.40
CA ARG A 56 -5.04 -3.61 3.12
C ARG A 56 -6.08 -2.67 2.50
N GLN A 57 -6.58 -3.07 1.34
CA GLN A 57 -7.61 -2.36 0.61
C GLN A 57 -8.97 -3.02 0.87
N THR A 58 -9.90 -2.27 1.46
CA THR A 58 -11.24 -2.76 1.84
C THR A 58 -12.35 -2.10 1.03
N ALA A 59 -12.10 -0.97 0.38
CA ALA A 59 -13.09 -0.27 -0.44
C ALA A 59 -12.45 0.56 -1.56
N ALA A 60 -13.10 0.63 -2.72
CA ALA A 60 -12.67 1.48 -3.83
C ALA A 60 -12.56 2.96 -3.40
N GLY A 61 -11.49 3.63 -3.85
CA GLY A 61 -11.28 5.05 -3.61
C GLY A 61 -10.50 5.40 -2.35
N GLN A 62 -10.15 4.42 -1.50
CA GLN A 62 -9.25 4.63 -0.36
C GLN A 62 -7.92 5.26 -0.79
N HIS A 63 -7.37 6.13 0.08
CA HIS A 63 -6.16 6.88 -0.15
C HIS A 63 -5.11 6.58 0.94
N PHE A 64 -3.89 6.18 0.58
CA PHE A 64 -2.86 5.70 1.51
C PHE A 64 -1.75 6.75 1.76
N GLY A 65 -2.13 8.03 1.76
CA GLY A 65 -1.26 9.12 2.20
C GLY A 65 -0.26 9.70 1.19
N PHE A 66 0.36 8.90 0.31
CA PHE A 66 1.36 9.43 -0.62
C PHE A 66 0.77 10.48 -1.59
N PRO A 67 1.44 11.62 -1.88
CA PRO A 67 2.81 11.97 -1.52
C PRO A 67 2.96 12.79 -0.23
N TRP A 68 1.90 13.01 0.53
CA TRP A 68 1.97 13.84 1.74
C TRP A 68 2.56 13.07 2.92
N THR A 69 2.21 11.79 3.04
CA THR A 69 2.73 10.90 4.07
C THR A 69 3.20 9.57 3.48
N ASN A 70 4.09 8.91 4.20
CA ASN A 70 4.44 7.51 4.05
C ASN A 70 4.16 6.88 5.43
N ALA A 71 3.17 6.01 5.53
CA ALA A 71 2.53 5.66 6.78
C ALA A 71 2.18 6.93 7.57
N ARG A 72 2.59 6.97 8.84
CA ARG A 72 2.42 8.11 9.75
C ARG A 72 3.47 9.21 9.59
N VAL A 73 4.46 9.03 8.71
CA VAL A 73 5.58 9.94 8.55
C VAL A 73 5.26 10.98 7.48
N GLU A 74 5.29 12.26 7.84
CA GLU A 74 5.14 13.35 6.87
C GLU A 74 6.35 13.43 5.94
N ILE A 75 6.10 13.60 4.65
CA ILE A 75 7.15 13.72 3.64
C ILE A 75 7.50 15.21 3.49
N PRO A 76 8.70 15.67 3.91
CA PRO A 76 9.01 17.10 3.97
C PRO A 76 8.93 17.81 2.62
N ALA A 77 9.21 17.10 1.53
CA ALA A 77 9.15 17.63 0.17
C ALA A 77 7.72 18.06 -0.26
N TYR A 78 6.68 17.58 0.43
CA TYR A 78 5.28 17.86 0.10
C TYR A 78 4.54 18.63 1.21
N LYS A 79 5.25 19.15 2.22
CA LYS A 79 4.64 19.86 3.36
C LYS A 79 3.81 21.09 2.95
N ASP A 80 4.23 21.77 1.87
CA ASP A 80 3.60 22.99 1.37
C ASP A 80 2.59 22.70 0.23
N VAL A 81 2.39 21.43 -0.12
CA VAL A 81 1.41 21.00 -1.12
C VAL A 81 0.07 20.76 -0.42
N ALA A 82 -0.96 21.48 -0.84
CA ALA A 82 -2.30 21.33 -0.28
C ALA A 82 -2.77 19.87 -0.33
N ARG A 83 -3.25 19.35 0.80
CA ARG A 83 -3.90 18.04 0.89
C ARG A 83 -5.31 18.13 0.28
N PRO A 84 -5.81 17.03 -0.33
CA PRO A 84 -7.18 16.99 -0.81
C PRO A 84 -8.16 17.15 0.36
N GLU A 85 -9.09 18.09 0.23
CA GLU A 85 -10.12 18.32 1.24
C GLU A 85 -11.06 17.12 1.37
N GLY A 86 -11.38 16.76 2.61
CA GLY A 86 -12.34 15.69 2.90
C GLY A 86 -11.86 14.27 2.58
N VAL A 87 -10.57 14.07 2.27
CA VAL A 87 -10.00 12.73 2.05
C VAL A 87 -9.30 12.26 3.31
N GLU A 88 -9.79 11.14 3.85
CA GLU A 88 -9.12 10.41 4.92
C GLU A 88 -7.96 9.57 4.35
N PHE A 89 -6.81 9.59 5.04
CA PHE A 89 -5.69 8.73 4.69
C PHE A 89 -5.73 7.46 5.54
N ILE A 90 -5.67 6.32 4.86
CA ILE A 90 -5.68 4.99 5.46
C ILE A 90 -4.24 4.62 5.82
N GLU A 91 -4.05 4.23 7.07
CA GLU A 91 -2.77 3.80 7.61
C GLU A 91 -2.49 2.33 7.25
N PRO A 92 -1.20 1.93 7.14
CA PRO A 92 -0.85 0.54 6.88
C PRO A 92 -1.29 -0.36 8.03
N GLN A 93 -1.52 -1.63 7.70
CA GLN A 93 -1.81 -2.66 8.71
C GLN A 93 -0.55 -3.07 9.47
N VAL A 94 0.60 -3.02 8.79
CA VAL A 94 1.92 -3.29 9.38
C VAL A 94 2.93 -2.30 8.79
N GLU A 95 3.70 -1.67 9.67
CA GLU A 95 4.93 -0.95 9.30
C GLU A 95 6.09 -1.93 9.29
N MET A 96 6.88 -1.92 8.22
CA MET A 96 8.01 -2.80 8.00
C MET A 96 9.32 -2.02 8.12
N GLN A 97 10.43 -2.75 8.25
CA GLN A 97 11.75 -2.14 8.37
C GLN A 97 12.03 -1.17 7.21
N ALA A 98 12.51 0.03 7.53
CA ALA A 98 12.92 0.99 6.52
C ALA A 98 13.98 0.38 5.60
N HIS A 99 13.85 0.61 4.28
CA HIS A 99 14.78 0.18 3.24
C HIS A 99 14.93 -1.35 3.07
N ALA A 100 13.98 -2.13 3.56
CA ALA A 100 13.91 -3.58 3.33
C ALA A 100 13.56 -3.96 1.89
N ALA A 101 12.87 -3.06 1.18
CA ALA A 101 12.41 -3.25 -0.19
C ALA A 101 11.55 -4.51 -0.37
N ASP A 102 10.39 -4.58 0.29
CA ASP A 102 9.49 -5.73 0.23
C ASP A 102 8.83 -5.84 -1.15
N LEU A 103 9.32 -6.78 -1.98
CA LEU A 103 8.90 -6.89 -3.39
C LEU A 103 7.80 -7.94 -3.64
N GLY A 104 7.46 -8.75 -2.66
CA GLY A 104 6.53 -9.87 -2.84
C GLY A 104 5.87 -10.28 -1.54
N MET A 105 4.63 -10.76 -1.65
CA MET A 105 3.90 -11.34 -0.53
C MET A 105 2.97 -12.45 -1.03
N SER A 106 2.63 -13.39 -0.16
CA SER A 106 1.59 -14.38 -0.43
C SER A 106 0.94 -14.83 0.88
N PHE A 107 -0.39 -15.00 0.85
CA PHE A 107 -1.11 -15.74 1.87
C PHE A 107 -0.86 -17.23 1.67
N TYR A 108 -0.32 -17.87 2.69
CA TYR A 108 -0.15 -19.32 2.66
C TYR A 108 -1.50 -20.02 2.73
N SER A 109 -1.83 -20.81 1.70
CA SER A 109 -3.07 -21.58 1.57
C SER A 109 -2.84 -23.09 1.42
N GLY A 110 -1.59 -23.54 1.56
CA GLY A 110 -1.23 -24.96 1.50
C GLY A 110 -1.36 -25.69 2.83
N ASP A 111 -1.03 -26.99 2.79
CA ASP A 111 -1.02 -27.92 3.92
C ASP A 111 0.36 -28.56 4.16
N SER A 112 1.38 -28.11 3.44
CA SER A 112 2.75 -28.63 3.49
C SER A 112 3.50 -28.29 4.78
N TYR A 113 3.06 -27.27 5.54
CA TYR A 113 3.62 -26.94 6.86
C TYR A 113 2.72 -27.45 7.99
N PRO A 114 3.29 -27.81 9.16
CA PRO A 114 2.51 -28.24 10.32
C PRO A 114 1.49 -27.19 10.75
N ALA A 115 0.40 -27.65 11.37
CA ALA A 115 -0.53 -26.76 12.07
C ALA A 115 0.21 -25.96 13.16
N LYS A 116 -0.22 -24.71 13.34
CA LYS A 116 0.30 -23.82 14.39
C LYS A 116 -0.01 -24.34 15.79
#